data_AF-A0A4S8SBC1-F1
#
_entry.id   AF-A0A4S8SBC1-F1
#
_cell.length_a   1.000
_cell.length_b   1.000
_cell.length_c   1.000
_cell.angle_alpha   90.00
_cell.angle_beta   90.00
_cell.angle_gamma   90.00
#
_symmetry.space_group_name_H-M   'P 1'
#
loop_
_entity.id
_entity.type
_entity.pdbx_description
1 polymer ?
#
loop_
_entity_poly.entity_id
_entity_poly.type
_entity_poly.pdbx_seq_one_letter_code
_entity_poly.pdbx_strand_id
1 'polypeptide(L)'
;MMEPYVTSLIRMLSQMGYTDVSYSSEERELNLRHVYLKTTAHFVQPSTRLGTDVKRMQAFIQTIVRMMVYSYPKLPLDVMSDLSIYYTYTVILDDCKQRTADTMQTFTVDLIHGSEQRHPWWQAVNQHLPSLLKHYGPFCSMTIFRSTLDFFQGCWIEEHEFQGFKNSHNYPEFLRRMNGLGHCVGASLFPKQDFDESKHIPEISTVIAEMEQ
;
A
#
# COMPACT_ATOMS: atom_id res chain seq x y z
N MET A 1 -12.01 -8.03 29.32
CA MET A 1 -11.30 -7.91 28.03
C MET A 1 -11.39 -6.51 27.40
N MET A 2 -12.47 -5.75 27.60
CA MET A 2 -12.61 -4.40 27.01
C MET A 2 -11.73 -3.33 27.68
N GLU A 3 -11.51 -3.42 29.00
CA GLU A 3 -10.77 -2.42 29.78
C GLU A 3 -9.28 -2.28 29.40
N PRO A 4 -8.48 -3.36 29.19
CA PRO A 4 -7.11 -3.23 28.71
C PRO A 4 -7.01 -2.65 27.30
N TYR A 5 -7.97 -2.97 26.42
CA TYR A 5 -8.03 -2.44 25.06
C TYR A 5 -8.30 -0.93 25.07
N VAL A 6 -9.34 -0.49 25.78
CA VAL A 6 -9.68 0.94 25.90
C VAL A 6 -8.53 1.73 26.53
N THR A 7 -7.88 1.17 27.56
CA THR A 7 -6.72 1.81 28.22
C THR A 7 -5.56 1.99 27.24
N SER A 8 -5.26 0.96 26.44
CA SER A 8 -4.20 1.01 25.43
C SER A 8 -4.52 2.03 24.33
N LEU A 9 -5.78 2.10 23.90
CA LEU A 9 -6.25 3.07 22.89
C LEU A 9 -6.15 4.52 23.40
N ILE A 10 -6.60 4.80 24.62
CA ILE A 10 -6.49 6.13 25.24
C ILE A 10 -5.01 6.52 25.34
N ARG A 11 -4.15 5.61 25.81
CA ARG A 11 -2.71 5.85 25.91
C ARG A 11 -2.10 6.20 24.55
N MET A 12 -2.40 5.41 23.51
CA MET A 12 -1.89 5.63 22.16
C MET A 12 -2.33 7.00 21.60
N LEU A 13 -3.64 7.30 21.62
CA LEU A 13 -4.16 8.57 21.12
C LEU A 13 -3.62 9.78 21.88
N SER A 14 -3.42 9.65 23.20
CA SER A 14 -2.86 10.70 24.04
C SER A 14 -1.37 10.93 23.74
N GLN A 15 -0.59 9.85 23.56
CA GLN A 15 0.84 9.92 23.21
C GLN A 15 1.06 10.54 21.83
N MET A 16 0.16 10.27 20.88
CA MET A 16 0.17 10.90 19.55
C MET A 16 -0.29 12.37 19.58
N GLY A 17 -0.87 12.85 20.70
CA GLY A 17 -1.52 14.16 20.74
C GLY A 17 -2.67 14.28 19.74
N TYR A 18 -3.42 13.19 19.54
CA TYR A 18 -4.35 13.04 18.41
C TYR A 18 -5.37 14.17 18.34
N THR A 19 -5.24 14.99 17.30
CA THR A 19 -6.16 16.06 16.92
C THR A 19 -6.20 16.14 15.40
N ASP A 20 -7.30 15.68 14.78
CA ASP A 20 -7.44 15.79 13.31
C ASP A 20 -7.90 17.20 12.93
N VAL A 21 -6.96 17.98 12.39
CA VAL A 21 -7.18 19.32 11.85
C VAL A 21 -6.79 19.40 10.37
N SER A 22 -6.68 18.26 9.70
CA SER A 22 -6.07 18.15 8.38
C SER A 22 -6.89 18.86 7.30
N TYR A 23 -8.22 18.79 7.42
CA TYR A 23 -9.19 19.40 6.50
C TYR A 23 -10.45 19.82 7.25
N SER A 24 -11.13 20.85 6.73
CA SER A 24 -12.54 21.07 7.02
C SER A 24 -13.41 19.91 6.50
N SER A 25 -14.69 19.85 6.90
CA SER A 25 -15.60 18.82 6.40
C SER A 25 -15.80 18.93 4.88
N GLU A 26 -15.91 20.16 4.36
CA GLU A 26 -16.16 20.45 2.95
C GLU A 26 -14.96 20.08 2.06
N GLU A 27 -13.74 20.49 2.45
CA GLU A 27 -12.52 20.11 1.74
C GLU A 27 -12.32 18.60 1.70
N ARG A 28 -12.61 17.93 2.82
CA ARG A 28 -12.49 16.48 2.92
C ARG A 28 -13.48 15.76 1.99
N GLU A 29 -14.72 16.23 1.92
CA GLU A 29 -15.72 15.69 0.98
C GLU A 29 -15.27 15.86 -0.47
N LEU A 30 -14.77 17.04 -0.84
CA LEU A 30 -14.26 17.32 -2.19
C LEU A 30 -13.08 16.41 -2.55
N ASN A 31 -12.13 16.23 -1.64
CA ASN A 31 -10.96 15.39 -1.85
C ASN A 31 -11.35 13.91 -1.96
N LEU A 32 -12.23 13.42 -1.08
CA LEU A 32 -12.77 12.06 -1.15
C LEU A 32 -13.45 11.80 -2.49
N ARG A 33 -14.28 12.74 -2.96
CA ARG A 33 -14.97 12.63 -4.23
C ARG A 33 -13.98 12.59 -5.40
N HIS A 34 -12.97 13.47 -5.41
CA HIS A 34 -11.96 13.50 -6.47
C HIS A 34 -11.22 12.17 -6.57
N VAL A 35 -10.64 11.72 -5.46
CA VAL A 35 -9.83 10.49 -5.41
C VAL A 35 -10.70 9.28 -5.73
N TYR A 36 -11.93 9.21 -5.19
CA TYR A 36 -12.88 8.13 -5.49
C TYR A 36 -13.21 8.03 -6.99
N LEU A 37 -13.51 9.16 -7.65
CA LEU A 37 -13.88 9.16 -9.07
C LEU A 37 -12.71 8.70 -9.94
N LYS A 38 -11.50 9.16 -9.67
CA LYS A 38 -10.30 8.71 -10.41
C LYS A 38 -10.00 7.24 -10.19
N THR A 39 -10.00 6.78 -8.94
CA THR A 39 -9.77 5.37 -8.61
C THR A 39 -10.83 4.46 -9.24
N THR A 40 -12.11 4.85 -9.15
CA THR A 40 -13.20 4.06 -9.75
C THR A 40 -13.06 3.99 -11.27
N ALA A 41 -12.70 5.08 -11.94
CA ALA A 41 -12.51 5.11 -13.39
C ALA A 41 -11.48 4.07 -13.86
N HIS A 42 -10.42 3.83 -13.09
CA HIS A 42 -9.42 2.79 -13.35
C HIS A 42 -10.01 1.36 -13.26
N PHE A 43 -10.85 1.11 -12.24
CA PHE A 43 -11.42 -0.22 -11.97
C PHE A 43 -12.75 -0.51 -12.69
N VAL A 44 -13.23 0.37 -13.58
CA VAL A 44 -14.41 0.08 -14.41
C VAL A 44 -14.14 -1.10 -15.36
N GLN A 45 -12.92 -1.18 -15.90
CA GLN A 45 -12.55 -2.23 -16.85
C GLN A 45 -12.54 -3.61 -16.16
N PRO A 46 -13.08 -4.67 -16.79
CA PRO A 46 -13.07 -6.01 -16.19
C PRO A 46 -11.67 -6.55 -15.91
N SER A 47 -10.70 -6.26 -16.79
CA SER A 47 -9.29 -6.68 -16.67
C SER A 47 -8.62 -6.12 -15.42
N THR A 48 -8.94 -4.89 -15.03
CA THR A 48 -8.33 -4.23 -13.86
C THR A 48 -8.92 -4.71 -12.53
N ARG A 49 -10.07 -5.40 -12.55
CA ARG A 49 -10.72 -5.93 -11.34
C ARG A 49 -10.20 -7.28 -10.87
N LEU A 50 -9.34 -7.96 -11.66
CA LEU A 50 -8.69 -9.22 -11.29
C LEU A 50 -9.66 -10.30 -10.77
N GLY A 51 -10.88 -10.34 -11.32
CA GLY A 51 -11.93 -11.29 -10.92
C GLY A 51 -12.70 -10.91 -9.64
N THR A 52 -12.38 -9.80 -8.98
CA THR A 52 -13.12 -9.29 -7.82
C THR A 52 -14.52 -8.81 -8.24
N ASP A 53 -15.55 -9.21 -7.49
CA ASP A 53 -16.92 -8.77 -7.75
C ASP A 53 -17.12 -7.28 -7.45
N VAL A 54 -18.16 -6.70 -8.03
CA VAL A 54 -18.43 -5.25 -7.97
C VAL A 54 -18.62 -4.75 -6.54
N LYS A 55 -19.25 -5.54 -5.66
CA LYS A 55 -19.53 -5.10 -4.28
C LYS A 55 -18.25 -5.07 -3.46
N ARG A 56 -17.42 -6.11 -3.55
CA ARG A 56 -16.10 -6.14 -2.89
C ARG A 56 -15.19 -5.06 -3.42
N MET A 57 -15.13 -4.87 -4.75
CA MET A 57 -14.35 -3.82 -5.38
C MET A 57 -14.76 -2.43 -4.86
N GLN A 58 -16.07 -2.16 -4.78
CA GLN A 58 -16.57 -0.90 -4.24
C GLN A 58 -16.15 -0.71 -2.77
N ALA A 59 -16.21 -1.75 -1.94
CA ALA A 59 -15.77 -1.68 -0.55
C ALA A 59 -14.26 -1.39 -0.44
N PHE A 60 -13.42 -2.06 -1.24
CA PHE A 60 -11.97 -1.82 -1.27
C PHE A 60 -11.64 -0.39 -1.67
N ILE A 61 -12.22 0.11 -2.77
CA ILE A 61 -12.01 1.48 -3.23
C ILE A 61 -12.42 2.48 -2.15
N GLN A 62 -13.60 2.31 -1.54
CA GLN A 62 -14.06 3.22 -0.50
C GLN A 62 -13.17 3.23 0.75
N THR A 63 -12.61 2.08 1.15
CA THR A 63 -11.69 1.97 2.27
C THR A 63 -10.36 2.66 1.95
N ILE A 64 -9.78 2.35 0.78
CA ILE A 64 -8.48 2.91 0.39
C ILE A 64 -8.56 4.41 0.12
N VAL A 65 -9.62 4.90 -0.52
CA VAL A 65 -9.81 6.34 -0.75
C VAL A 65 -9.88 7.09 0.59
N ARG A 66 -10.57 6.53 1.60
CA ARG A 66 -10.58 7.10 2.95
C ARG A 66 -9.21 7.08 3.58
N MET A 67 -8.48 5.96 3.49
CA MET A 67 -7.09 5.89 3.97
C MET A 67 -6.21 6.98 3.33
N MET A 68 -6.31 7.18 2.01
CA MET A 68 -5.54 8.22 1.32
C MET A 68 -5.87 9.62 1.81
N VAL A 69 -7.14 10.02 1.79
CA VAL A 69 -7.52 11.40 2.12
C VAL A 69 -7.28 11.72 3.60
N TYR A 70 -7.45 10.74 4.51
CA TYR A 70 -7.28 10.99 5.94
C TYR A 70 -5.81 10.91 6.38
N SER A 71 -4.98 10.08 5.74
CA SER A 71 -3.60 9.84 6.18
C SER A 71 -2.55 10.62 5.38
N TYR A 72 -2.87 11.09 4.17
CA TYR A 72 -1.94 11.80 3.29
C TYR A 72 -2.36 13.24 2.98
N PRO A 73 -2.80 14.07 3.95
CA PRO A 73 -3.47 15.34 3.67
C PRO A 73 -2.60 16.40 2.98
N LYS A 74 -1.29 16.17 2.88
CA LYS A 74 -0.33 17.07 2.21
C LYS A 74 0.05 16.63 0.81
N LEU A 75 -0.37 15.44 0.36
CA LEU A 75 -0.11 15.00 -1.00
C LEU A 75 -1.07 15.70 -1.98
N PRO A 76 -0.61 15.99 -3.20
CA PRO A 76 -1.52 16.41 -4.26
C PRO A 76 -2.50 15.31 -4.66
N LEU A 77 -3.69 15.71 -5.08
CA LEU A 77 -4.81 14.80 -5.37
C LEU A 77 -4.49 13.76 -6.44
N ASP A 78 -3.63 14.10 -7.41
CA ASP A 78 -3.16 13.16 -8.42
C ASP A 78 -2.30 12.05 -7.83
N VAL A 79 -1.41 12.39 -6.89
CA VAL A 79 -0.59 11.42 -6.16
C VAL A 79 -1.47 10.53 -5.28
N MET A 80 -2.44 11.13 -4.56
CA MET A 80 -3.42 10.36 -3.78
C MET A 80 -4.22 9.39 -4.64
N SER A 81 -4.58 9.78 -5.86
CA SER A 81 -5.34 8.94 -6.79
C SER A 81 -4.51 7.77 -7.31
N ASP A 82 -3.26 8.02 -7.70
CA ASP A 82 -2.36 6.96 -8.17
C ASP A 82 -1.99 5.99 -7.04
N LEU A 83 -1.79 6.48 -5.81
CA LEU A 83 -1.63 5.64 -4.61
C LEU A 83 -2.91 4.88 -4.28
N SER A 84 -4.09 5.51 -4.41
CA SER A 84 -5.36 4.85 -4.15
C SER A 84 -5.58 3.67 -5.09
N ILE A 85 -5.18 3.76 -6.36
CA ILE A 85 -5.22 2.64 -7.30
C ILE A 85 -4.26 1.53 -6.84
N TYR A 86 -3.02 1.89 -6.53
CA TYR A 86 -2.01 0.94 -6.06
C TYR A 86 -2.44 0.18 -4.78
N TYR A 87 -2.87 0.90 -3.74
CA TYR A 87 -3.32 0.26 -2.50
C TYR A 87 -4.64 -0.51 -2.66
N THR A 88 -5.46 -0.20 -3.67
CA THR A 88 -6.61 -1.04 -4.01
C THR A 88 -6.14 -2.38 -4.58
N TYR A 89 -5.10 -2.38 -5.43
CA TYR A 89 -4.49 -3.64 -5.89
C TYR A 89 -3.90 -4.45 -4.74
N THR A 90 -3.23 -3.83 -3.76
CA THR A 90 -2.66 -4.57 -2.62
C THR A 90 -3.75 -5.24 -1.80
N VAL A 91 -4.88 -4.54 -1.53
CA VAL A 91 -6.02 -5.16 -0.84
C VAL A 91 -6.66 -6.28 -1.67
N ILE A 92 -6.75 -6.14 -2.99
CA ILE A 92 -7.24 -7.26 -3.83
C ILE A 92 -6.37 -8.51 -3.64
N LEU A 93 -5.04 -8.37 -3.58
CA LEU A 93 -4.14 -9.50 -3.38
C LEU A 93 -4.31 -10.14 -1.99
N ASP A 94 -4.37 -9.31 -0.95
CA ASP A 94 -4.55 -9.72 0.45
C ASP A 94 -5.83 -10.57 0.64
N ASP A 95 -6.91 -10.11 0.01
CA ASP A 95 -8.26 -10.55 0.33
C ASP A 95 -8.83 -11.56 -0.69
N CYS A 96 -8.27 -11.60 -1.90
CA CYS A 96 -8.69 -12.48 -2.99
C CYS A 96 -7.59 -13.50 -3.26
N LYS A 97 -7.58 -14.60 -2.49
CA LYS A 97 -6.65 -15.73 -2.66
C LYS A 97 -6.54 -16.14 -4.14
N GLN A 98 -5.44 -15.81 -4.80
CA GLN A 98 -5.09 -16.29 -6.14
C GLN A 98 -3.99 -17.35 -5.99
N ARG A 99 -4.01 -18.41 -6.80
CA ARG A 99 -2.97 -19.44 -6.73
C ARG A 99 -1.65 -18.88 -7.26
N THR A 100 -0.71 -18.62 -6.35
CA THR A 100 0.57 -17.98 -6.65
C THR A 100 1.61 -18.95 -7.24
N ALA A 101 1.62 -20.23 -6.84
CA ALA A 101 2.71 -21.16 -7.13
C ALA A 101 2.99 -21.42 -8.63
N ASP A 102 1.95 -21.56 -9.47
CA ASP A 102 2.14 -21.92 -10.89
C ASP A 102 2.58 -20.72 -11.76
N THR A 103 2.25 -19.50 -11.34
CA THR A 103 2.49 -18.28 -12.12
C THR A 103 3.82 -17.60 -11.77
N MET A 104 4.48 -18.02 -10.69
CA MET A 104 5.74 -17.41 -10.23
C MET A 104 7.01 -18.13 -10.70
N GLN A 105 6.89 -19.28 -11.39
CA GLN A 105 8.03 -20.10 -11.83
C GLN A 105 9.06 -19.33 -12.67
N THR A 106 8.61 -18.38 -13.49
CA THR A 106 9.46 -17.59 -14.39
C THR A 106 9.63 -16.14 -13.93
N PHE A 107 9.07 -15.75 -12.77
CA PHE A 107 8.97 -14.35 -12.35
C PHE A 107 10.27 -13.56 -12.48
N THR A 108 11.37 -14.07 -11.90
CA THR A 108 12.66 -13.38 -11.90
C THR A 108 13.27 -13.32 -13.31
N VAL A 109 13.11 -14.39 -14.09
CA VAL A 109 13.61 -14.43 -15.48
C VAL A 109 12.84 -13.40 -16.31
N ASP A 110 11.52 -13.40 -16.22
CA ASP A 110 10.66 -12.46 -16.93
C ASP A 110 10.93 -11.02 -16.51
N LEU A 111 11.16 -10.77 -15.22
CA LEU A 111 11.50 -9.44 -14.69
C LEU A 111 12.83 -8.92 -15.26
N ILE A 112 13.88 -9.75 -15.25
CA ILE A 112 15.21 -9.38 -15.76
C ILE A 112 15.18 -9.10 -17.27
N HIS A 113 14.39 -9.87 -18.03
CA HIS A 113 14.26 -9.71 -19.47
C HIS A 113 13.25 -8.63 -19.88
N GLY A 114 12.51 -8.04 -18.93
CA GLY A 114 11.44 -7.08 -19.22
C GLY A 114 10.22 -7.72 -19.89
N SER A 115 10.05 -9.03 -19.75
CA SER A 115 8.88 -9.76 -20.24
C SER A 115 7.65 -9.46 -19.37
N GLU A 116 6.46 -9.62 -19.98
CA GLU A 116 5.21 -9.57 -19.22
C GLU A 116 5.18 -10.68 -18.16
N GLN A 117 4.78 -10.32 -16.95
CA GLN A 117 4.66 -11.28 -15.85
C GLN A 117 3.48 -12.22 -16.07
N ARG A 118 3.59 -13.47 -15.59
CA ARG A 118 2.50 -14.45 -15.76
C ARG A 118 1.36 -14.28 -14.75
N HIS A 119 1.65 -13.74 -13.57
CA HIS A 119 0.64 -13.53 -12.53
C HIS A 119 -0.23 -12.31 -12.88
N PRO A 120 -1.58 -12.42 -12.97
CA PRO A 120 -2.45 -11.32 -13.39
C PRO A 120 -2.33 -10.06 -12.52
N TRP A 121 -2.14 -10.23 -11.21
CA TRP A 121 -1.86 -9.11 -10.31
C TRP A 121 -0.59 -8.35 -10.69
N TRP A 122 0.51 -9.06 -10.97
CA TRP A 122 1.76 -8.43 -11.42
C TRP A 122 1.60 -7.73 -12.78
N GLN A 123 0.80 -8.29 -13.69
CA GLN A 123 0.48 -7.62 -14.96
C GLN A 123 -0.20 -6.26 -14.70
N ALA A 124 -1.27 -6.26 -13.89
CA ALA A 124 -2.04 -5.05 -13.61
C ALA A 124 -1.23 -4.01 -12.82
N VAL A 125 -0.48 -4.44 -11.80
CA VAL A 125 0.35 -3.55 -10.99
C VAL A 125 1.52 -3.00 -11.79
N ASN A 126 2.22 -3.82 -12.59
CA ASN A 126 3.32 -3.33 -13.42
C ASN A 126 2.86 -2.36 -14.53
N GLN A 127 1.62 -2.49 -15.02
CA GLN A 127 1.03 -1.50 -15.93
C GLN A 127 0.77 -0.16 -15.25
N HIS A 128 0.39 -0.14 -13.96
CA HIS A 128 0.10 1.08 -13.21
C HIS A 128 1.32 1.71 -12.54
N LEU A 129 2.31 0.90 -12.11
CA LEU A 129 3.47 1.34 -11.35
C LEU A 129 4.21 2.53 -11.99
N PRO A 130 4.44 2.62 -13.32
CA PRO A 130 5.06 3.80 -13.92
C PRO A 130 4.28 5.10 -13.66
N SER A 131 2.94 5.05 -13.65
CA SER A 131 2.09 6.20 -13.34
C SER A 131 2.25 6.66 -11.90
N LEU A 132 2.44 5.72 -10.96
CA LEU A 132 2.69 6.02 -9.55
C LEU A 132 4.14 6.51 -9.33
N LEU A 133 5.12 5.73 -9.77
CA LEU A 133 6.53 5.93 -9.45
C LEU A 133 7.10 7.21 -10.07
N LYS A 134 6.47 7.76 -11.13
CA LYS A 134 6.86 9.07 -11.71
C LYS A 134 6.82 10.21 -10.69
N HIS A 135 6.01 10.10 -9.62
CA HIS A 135 5.86 11.11 -8.58
C HIS A 135 7.05 11.17 -7.61
N TYR A 136 7.93 10.16 -7.61
CA TYR A 136 8.97 9.99 -6.60
C TYR A 136 10.38 10.07 -7.18
N GLY A 137 11.34 10.38 -6.32
CA GLY A 137 12.77 10.26 -6.61
C GLY A 137 13.21 8.80 -6.65
N PRO A 138 14.39 8.49 -7.21
CA PRO A 138 14.86 7.12 -7.39
C PRO A 138 14.91 6.29 -6.09
N PHE A 139 15.24 6.89 -4.94
CA PHE A 139 15.33 6.17 -3.67
C PHE A 139 13.94 5.76 -3.15
N CYS A 140 12.97 6.67 -3.13
CA CYS A 140 11.59 6.40 -2.76
C CYS A 140 10.92 5.46 -3.77
N SER A 141 11.13 5.65 -5.08
CA SER A 141 10.59 4.75 -6.11
C SER A 141 11.08 3.31 -5.92
N MET A 142 12.39 3.12 -5.66
CA MET A 142 12.97 1.80 -5.40
C MET A 142 12.45 1.21 -4.09
N THR A 143 12.27 2.04 -3.05
CA THR A 143 11.73 1.60 -1.76
C THR A 143 10.28 1.13 -1.88
N ILE A 144 9.43 1.87 -2.60
CA ILE A 144 8.06 1.47 -2.90
C ILE A 144 8.06 0.13 -3.64
N PHE A 145 8.84 0.01 -4.72
CA PHE A 145 8.90 -1.22 -5.52
C PHE A 145 9.36 -2.43 -4.70
N ARG A 146 10.39 -2.27 -3.85
CA ARG A 146 10.85 -3.35 -2.96
C ARG A 146 9.75 -3.77 -1.98
N SER A 147 9.08 -2.80 -1.35
CA SER A 147 7.98 -3.08 -0.44
C SER A 147 6.81 -3.79 -1.13
N THR A 148 6.57 -3.52 -2.42
CA THR A 148 5.58 -4.26 -3.24
C THR A 148 5.97 -5.73 -3.42
N LEU A 149 7.25 -6.02 -3.66
CA LEU A 149 7.77 -7.39 -3.75
C LEU A 149 7.63 -8.12 -2.41
N ASP A 150 8.02 -7.46 -1.31
CA ASP A 150 7.92 -7.99 0.05
C ASP A 150 6.45 -8.31 0.39
N PHE A 151 5.53 -7.41 0.06
CA PHE A 151 4.08 -7.61 0.27
C PHE A 151 3.54 -8.81 -0.49
N PHE A 152 3.90 -8.95 -1.76
CA PHE A 152 3.48 -10.10 -2.56
C PHE A 152 3.97 -11.42 -1.96
N GLN A 153 5.23 -11.47 -1.51
CA GLN A 153 5.77 -12.63 -0.82
C GLN A 153 5.10 -12.87 0.54
N GLY A 154 4.72 -11.81 1.27
CA GLY A 154 3.94 -11.89 2.50
C GLY A 154 2.59 -12.59 2.28
N CYS A 155 1.80 -12.13 1.31
CA CYS A 155 0.52 -12.76 0.95
C CYS A 155 0.71 -14.23 0.53
N TRP A 156 1.79 -14.54 -0.20
CA TRP A 156 2.12 -15.92 -0.57
C TRP A 156 2.40 -16.81 0.65
N ILE A 157 3.09 -16.29 1.68
CA ILE A 157 3.27 -17.03 2.94
C ILE A 157 1.91 -17.24 3.62
N GLU A 158 1.04 -16.23 3.65
CA GLU A 158 -0.28 -16.28 4.30
C GLU A 158 -1.25 -17.26 3.65
N GLU A 159 -1.11 -17.55 2.36
CA GLU A 159 -1.86 -18.62 1.68
C GLU A 159 -1.72 -19.98 2.35
N HIS A 160 -0.61 -20.21 3.06
CA HIS A 160 -0.32 -21.47 3.77
C HIS A 160 -0.89 -21.50 5.19
N GLU A 161 -1.51 -20.41 5.65
CA GLU A 161 -2.11 -20.27 6.98
C GLU A 161 -1.12 -20.63 8.12
N PHE A 162 0.18 -20.44 7.86
CA PHE A 162 1.27 -20.81 8.76
C PHE A 162 1.62 -19.68 9.73
N GLN A 163 1.49 -19.97 11.03
CA GLN A 163 1.71 -19.00 12.12
C GLN A 163 3.10 -19.09 12.77
N GLY A 164 4.01 -19.87 12.16
CA GLY A 164 5.35 -20.10 12.70
C GLY A 164 5.46 -21.37 13.55
N PHE A 165 6.68 -21.91 13.64
CA PHE A 165 6.95 -23.04 14.53
C PHE A 165 6.97 -22.59 16.00
N LYS A 166 6.75 -23.54 16.91
CA LYS A 166 6.91 -23.31 18.35
C LYS A 166 8.32 -22.75 18.63
N ASN A 167 8.39 -21.69 19.43
CA ASN A 167 9.61 -20.94 19.79
C ASN A 167 10.27 -20.16 18.63
N SER A 168 9.61 -20.02 17.48
CA SER A 168 10.08 -19.14 16.41
C SER A 168 9.73 -17.68 16.72
N HIS A 169 10.36 -17.11 17.74
CA HIS A 169 10.02 -15.79 18.30
C HIS A 169 10.04 -14.64 17.29
N ASN A 170 10.89 -14.73 16.26
CA ASN A 170 11.03 -13.68 15.24
C ASN A 170 10.02 -13.80 14.08
N TYR A 171 9.30 -14.92 13.97
CA TYR A 171 8.40 -15.16 12.83
C TYR A 171 7.23 -14.17 12.75
N PRO A 172 6.55 -13.81 13.85
CA PRO A 172 5.44 -12.85 13.79
C PRO A 172 5.85 -11.50 13.22
N GLU A 173 6.97 -10.93 13.70
CA GLU A 173 7.48 -9.63 13.21
C GLU A 173 8.05 -9.72 11.79
N PHE A 174 8.69 -10.84 11.45
CA PHE A 174 9.12 -11.11 10.08
C PHE A 174 7.93 -11.07 9.11
N LEU A 175 6.88 -11.85 9.38
CA LEU A 175 5.70 -11.90 8.51
C LEU A 175 4.98 -10.54 8.49
N ARG A 176 4.89 -9.86 9.63
CA ARG A 176 4.26 -8.54 9.71
C ARG A 176 4.99 -7.48 8.87
N ARG A 177 6.32 -7.52 8.79
CA ARG A 177 7.08 -6.61 7.93
C ARG A 177 6.92 -6.95 6.46
N MET A 178 6.87 -8.24 6.11
CA MET A 178 6.61 -8.70 4.75
C MET A 178 5.25 -8.20 4.24
N ASN A 179 4.17 -8.44 4.99
CA ASN A 179 2.81 -8.05 4.59
C ASN A 179 2.40 -6.61 5.00
N GLY A 180 3.30 -5.86 5.64
CA GLY A 180 2.95 -4.60 6.30
C GLY A 180 2.92 -3.37 5.40
N LEU A 181 3.58 -3.41 4.24
CA LEU A 181 3.78 -2.26 3.34
C LEU A 181 4.44 -1.03 4.01
N GLY A 182 5.11 -1.19 5.16
CA GLY A 182 5.64 -0.07 5.95
C GLY A 182 6.58 0.83 5.16
N HIS A 183 7.47 0.23 4.36
CA HIS A 183 8.38 0.96 3.48
C HIS A 183 7.66 1.71 2.36
N CYS A 184 6.64 1.10 1.74
CA CYS A 184 5.81 1.77 0.76
C CYS A 184 5.11 2.99 1.38
N VAL A 185 4.48 2.81 2.54
CA VAL A 185 3.79 3.88 3.27
C VAL A 185 4.76 5.02 3.57
N GLY A 186 5.89 4.72 4.22
CA GLY A 186 6.90 5.72 4.58
C GLY A 186 7.48 6.48 3.38
N ALA A 187 7.87 5.78 2.32
CA ALA A 187 8.44 6.41 1.13
C ALA A 187 7.40 7.22 0.33
N SER A 188 6.14 6.78 0.33
CA SER A 188 5.08 7.44 -0.44
C SER A 188 4.67 8.81 0.09
N LEU A 189 5.14 9.20 1.29
CA LEU A 189 4.94 10.52 1.89
C LEU A 189 5.74 11.64 1.21
N PHE A 190 6.74 11.31 0.38
CA PHE A 190 7.74 12.26 -0.12
C PHE A 190 7.76 12.37 -1.66
N PRO A 191 6.70 12.90 -2.30
CA PRO A 191 6.72 13.15 -3.73
C PRO A 191 7.79 14.19 -4.09
N LYS A 192 8.47 13.97 -5.23
CA LYS A 192 9.65 14.75 -5.65
C LYS A 192 9.36 16.21 -6.00
N GLN A 193 8.10 16.56 -6.22
CA GLN A 193 7.67 17.93 -6.48
C GLN A 193 7.71 18.79 -5.20
N ASP A 194 7.56 18.15 -4.04
CA ASP A 194 7.48 18.79 -2.73
C ASP A 194 8.78 18.59 -1.94
N PHE A 195 9.52 17.52 -2.23
CA PHE A 195 10.75 17.14 -1.52
C PHE A 195 11.90 16.83 -2.49
N ASP A 196 13.05 17.48 -2.31
CA ASP A 196 14.29 17.08 -2.96
C ASP A 196 14.91 15.90 -2.19
N GLU A 197 14.62 14.70 -2.65
CA GLU A 197 15.06 13.46 -2.02
C GLU A 197 16.58 13.42 -1.75
N SER A 198 17.40 13.98 -2.65
CA SER A 198 18.86 13.98 -2.50
C SER A 198 19.35 14.79 -1.29
N LYS A 199 18.58 15.78 -0.87
CA LYS A 199 18.89 16.64 0.28
C LYS A 199 18.31 16.12 1.59
N HIS A 200 17.33 15.22 1.53
CA HIS A 200 16.55 14.76 2.67
C HIS A 200 16.63 13.23 2.88
N ILE A 201 17.62 12.55 2.29
CA ILE A 201 17.82 11.10 2.48
C ILE A 201 17.81 10.72 3.98
N PRO A 202 18.54 11.40 4.89
CA PRO A 202 18.51 11.04 6.30
C PRO A 202 17.10 11.06 6.89
N GLU A 203 16.35 12.15 6.71
CA GLU A 203 15.01 12.31 7.24
C GLU A 203 14.01 11.32 6.63
N ILE A 204 14.04 11.17 5.29
CA ILE A 204 13.18 10.23 4.57
C ILE A 204 13.48 8.80 5.04
N SER A 205 14.75 8.42 5.14
CA SER A 205 15.14 7.08 5.58
C SER A 205 14.75 6.81 7.04
N THR A 206 14.83 7.82 7.92
CA THR A 206 14.33 7.72 9.30
C THR A 206 12.82 7.49 9.31
N VAL A 207 12.03 8.26 8.56
CA VAL A 207 10.57 8.05 8.50
C VAL A 207 10.22 6.68 7.96
N ILE A 208 10.92 6.20 6.93
CA ILE A 208 10.73 4.84 6.39
C ILE A 208 11.03 3.77 7.45
N ALA A 209 12.09 3.95 8.24
CA ALA A 209 12.46 3.00 9.29
C ALA A 209 11.43 2.98 10.44
N GLU A 210 10.92 4.13 10.87
CA GLU A 210 9.89 4.20 11.92
C GLU A 210 8.54 3.62 11.46
N MET A 211 8.26 3.61 10.15
CA MET A 211 7.06 2.97 9.58
C MET A 211 7.20 1.44 9.44
N GLU A 212 8.42 0.91 9.55
CA GLU A 212 8.69 -0.54 9.50
C GLU A 212 8.60 -1.21 10.89
N GLN A 213 8.58 -0.42 11.97
CA GLN A 213 8.56 -0.91 13.36
C GLN A 213 7.21 -1.50 13.78
#